data_AF-A0A838I8B4-F1
#
_entry.id   AF-A0A838I8B4-F1
#
_cell.length_a   1.000
_cell.length_b   1.000
_cell.length_c   1.000
_cell.angle_alpha   90.00
_cell.angle_beta   90.00
_cell.angle_gamma   90.00
#
_symmetry.space_group_name_H-M   'P 1'
#
loop_
_entity.id
_entity.type
_entity.pdbx_description
1 polymer ?
#
loop_
_entity_poly.entity_id
_entity_poly.type
_entity_poly.pdbx_seq_one_letter_code
_entity_poly.pdbx_strand_id
1 'polypeptide(L)'
;MVLGALQGPAELLPVSSSAHLALVSRLLGWSYPSLAPGDRKFFDVALHAGSAPALAVAALREPLPPMPMLALTALPAALMGLALEGPIERQLGGPRSVALAQVAAGAALMAADRVGGDRGAPGVADHLAVGVA
;
A
#
# COMPACT_ATOMS: atom_id res chain seq x y z
N MET A 1 -9.20 -8.64 -15.85
CA MET A 1 -7.88 -8.93 -16.45
C MET A 1 -6.98 -7.71 -16.53
N VAL A 2 -7.36 -6.62 -17.23
CA VAL A 2 -6.49 -5.43 -17.37
C VAL A 2 -6.14 -4.77 -16.03
N LEU A 3 -7.10 -4.61 -15.12
CA LEU A 3 -6.83 -4.08 -13.77
C LEU A 3 -5.90 -4.98 -12.93
N GLY A 4 -5.93 -6.30 -13.13
CA GLY A 4 -4.98 -7.21 -12.49
C GLY A 4 -3.57 -7.11 -13.07
N ALA A 5 -3.46 -6.92 -14.40
CA ALA A 5 -2.18 -6.64 -15.05
C ALA A 5 -1.59 -5.28 -14.62
N LEU A 6 -2.45 -4.33 -14.22
CA LEU A 6 -2.02 -3.06 -13.63
C LEU A 6 -1.63 -3.20 -12.16
N GLN A 7 -2.38 -3.99 -11.37
CA GLN A 7 -2.12 -4.21 -9.95
C GLN A 7 -0.72 -4.76 -9.71
N GLY A 8 -0.33 -5.82 -10.42
CA GLY A 8 0.94 -6.53 -10.15
C GLY A 8 2.16 -5.60 -10.13
N PRO A 9 2.43 -4.83 -11.21
CA PRO A 9 3.53 -3.87 -11.21
C PRO A 9 3.36 -2.72 -10.22
N ALA A 10 2.14 -2.22 -10.03
CA ALA A 10 1.87 -1.11 -9.12
C ALA A 10 2.02 -1.49 -7.63
N GLU A 11 1.88 -2.77 -7.31
CA GLU A 11 2.13 -3.32 -5.96
C GLU A 11 3.63 -3.39 -5.63
N LEU A 12 4.47 -3.57 -6.64
CA LEU A 12 5.92 -3.68 -6.47
C LEU A 12 6.63 -2.33 -6.34
N LEU A 13 5.95 -1.24 -6.74
CA LEU A 13 6.49 0.10 -6.76
C LEU A 13 5.76 0.98 -5.73
N PRO A 14 6.43 1.97 -5.12
CA PRO A 14 5.81 2.87 -4.15
C PRO A 14 4.96 3.95 -4.85
N VAL A 15 3.96 3.54 -5.63
CA VAL A 15 3.18 4.41 -6.53
C VAL A 15 1.66 4.38 -6.28
N SER A 16 1.19 3.71 -5.23
CA SER A 16 -0.23 3.53 -4.88
C SER A 16 -1.05 2.83 -5.97
N SER A 17 -1.29 1.53 -5.80
CA SER A 17 -2.04 0.68 -6.75
C SER A 17 -3.50 1.11 -6.89
N SER A 18 -4.22 1.37 -5.80
CA SER A 18 -5.63 1.80 -5.81
C SER A 18 -5.87 3.09 -6.59
N ALA A 19 -4.95 4.05 -6.52
CA ALA A 19 -5.07 5.30 -7.25
C ALA A 19 -4.90 5.09 -8.77
N HIS A 20 -3.99 4.21 -9.17
CA HIS A 20 -3.81 3.82 -10.58
C HIS A 20 -5.02 3.06 -11.12
N LEU A 21 -5.59 2.14 -10.35
CA LEU A 21 -6.83 1.45 -10.71
C LEU A 21 -7.97 2.45 -10.95
N ALA A 22 -8.15 3.42 -10.06
CA ALA A 22 -9.19 4.45 -10.18
C ALA A 22 -8.96 5.36 -11.39
N LEU A 23 -7.71 5.80 -11.61
CA LEU A 23 -7.35 6.70 -12.71
C LEU A 23 -7.52 6.01 -14.07
N VAL A 24 -6.92 4.84 -14.27
CA VAL A 24 -6.98 4.10 -15.54
C VAL A 24 -8.42 3.71 -15.86
N SER A 25 -9.18 3.25 -14.86
CA SER A 25 -10.60 2.94 -15.06
C SER A 25 -11.40 4.16 -15.48
N ARG A 26 -11.13 5.33 -14.90
CA ARG A 26 -11.81 6.57 -15.26
C ARG A 26 -11.46 7.03 -16.69
N LEU A 27 -10.19 6.93 -17.07
CA LEU A 27 -9.73 7.27 -18.44
C LEU A 27 -10.35 6.36 -19.50
N LEU A 28 -10.55 5.08 -19.17
CA LEU A 28 -11.13 4.08 -20.07
C LEU A 28 -12.66 3.96 -19.95
N GLY A 29 -13.29 4.77 -19.09
CA GLY A 29 -14.75 4.77 -18.91
C GLY A 29 -15.31 3.50 -18.23
N TRP A 30 -14.50 2.79 -17.45
CA TRP A 30 -14.94 1.58 -16.73
C TRP A 30 -15.66 1.90 -15.43
N SER A 31 -16.55 1.00 -15.02
CA SER A 31 -17.41 1.18 -13.85
C SER A 31 -16.72 1.05 -12.50
N TYR A 32 -15.43 0.69 -12.44
CA TYR A 32 -14.70 0.49 -11.18
C TYR A 32 -14.81 1.68 -10.18
N PRO A 33 -14.62 2.94 -10.60
CA PRO A 33 -14.78 4.11 -9.71
C PRO A 33 -16.24 4.39 -9.31
N SER A 34 -17.20 3.72 -9.94
CA SER A 34 -18.64 3.84 -9.70
C SER A 34 -19.23 2.64 -8.95
N LEU A 35 -18.42 1.59 -8.69
CA LEU A 35 -18.83 0.45 -7.88
C LEU A 35 -19.20 0.91 -6.47
N ALA A 36 -20.15 0.20 -5.85
CA ALA A 36 -20.46 0.39 -4.44
C ALA A 36 -19.19 0.20 -3.59
N PRO A 37 -19.05 0.91 -2.46
CA PRO A 37 -17.83 0.85 -1.64
C PRO A 37 -17.43 -0.58 -1.25
N GLY A 38 -18.41 -1.42 -0.88
CA GLY A 38 -18.17 -2.82 -0.52
C GLY A 38 -17.66 -3.67 -1.70
N ASP A 39 -18.25 -3.52 -2.89
CA ASP A 39 -17.85 -4.27 -4.08
C ASP A 39 -16.46 -3.86 -4.55
N ARG A 40 -16.17 -2.55 -4.50
CA ARG A 40 -14.84 -2.03 -4.84
C ARG A 40 -13.79 -2.57 -3.88
N LYS A 41 -14.06 -2.52 -2.58
CA LYS A 41 -13.17 -3.06 -1.56
C LYS A 41 -12.94 -4.55 -1.72
N PHE A 42 -13.99 -5.32 -1.99
CA PHE A 42 -13.87 -6.76 -2.26
C PHE A 42 -13.00 -7.02 -3.48
N PHE A 43 -13.21 -6.26 -4.57
CA PHE A 43 -12.39 -6.36 -5.77
C PHE A 43 -10.93 -6.00 -5.50
N ASP A 44 -10.67 -4.94 -4.74
CA ASP A 44 -9.31 -4.55 -4.35
C ASP A 44 -8.66 -5.65 -3.50
N VAL A 45 -9.36 -6.22 -2.51
CA VAL A 45 -8.86 -7.35 -1.71
C VAL A 45 -8.52 -8.55 -2.60
N ALA A 46 -9.37 -8.89 -3.57
CA ALA A 46 -9.11 -9.98 -4.50
C ALA A 46 -7.87 -9.70 -5.39
N LEU A 47 -7.65 -8.45 -5.80
CA LEU A 47 -6.46 -8.05 -6.54
C LEU A 47 -5.18 -8.18 -5.70
N HIS A 48 -5.20 -7.74 -4.43
CA HIS A 48 -4.07 -7.91 -3.51
C HIS A 48 -3.81 -9.38 -3.20
N ALA A 49 -4.86 -10.19 -3.01
CA ALA A 49 -4.71 -11.64 -2.84
C ALA A 49 -4.07 -12.28 -4.07
N GLY A 50 -4.32 -11.76 -5.27
CA GLY A 50 -3.69 -12.18 -6.51
C GLY A 50 -2.20 -11.82 -6.63
N SER A 51 -1.76 -10.69 -6.06
CA SER A 51 -0.34 -10.27 -6.06
C SER A 51 0.47 -10.85 -4.89
N ALA A 52 -0.19 -11.22 -3.78
CA ALA A 52 0.45 -11.74 -2.57
C ALA A 52 1.41 -12.92 -2.81
N PRO A 53 1.12 -13.94 -3.65
CA PRO A 53 2.07 -15.01 -3.92
C PRO A 53 3.38 -14.51 -4.55
N ALA A 54 3.32 -13.52 -5.44
CA ALA A 54 4.51 -12.96 -6.08
C ALA A 54 5.39 -12.23 -5.05
N LEU A 55 4.77 -11.46 -4.15
CA LEU A 55 5.47 -10.80 -3.04
C LEU A 55 6.05 -11.81 -2.06
N ALA A 56 5.30 -12.86 -1.72
CA ALA A 56 5.78 -13.92 -0.83
C ALA A 56 7.00 -14.63 -1.41
N VAL A 57 6.97 -15.00 -2.70
CA VAL A 57 8.13 -15.58 -3.38
C VAL A 57 9.30 -14.61 -3.37
N ALA A 58 9.09 -13.32 -3.64
CA ALA A 58 10.16 -12.32 -3.60
C ALA A 58 10.76 -12.18 -2.19
N ALA A 59 9.93 -12.11 -1.15
CA ALA A 59 10.37 -11.99 0.25
C ALA A 59 11.12 -13.22 0.74
N LEU A 60 10.71 -14.43 0.32
CA LEU A 60 11.37 -15.68 0.67
C LEU A 60 12.75 -15.86 0.03
N ARG A 61 13.14 -14.98 -0.91
CA ARG A 61 14.51 -14.95 -1.48
C ARG A 61 15.51 -14.20 -0.60
N GLU A 62 15.02 -13.45 0.37
CA GLU A 62 15.83 -12.70 1.33
C GLU A 62 15.74 -13.33 2.73
N PRO A 63 16.76 -13.18 3.58
CA PRO A 63 16.69 -13.65 4.96
C PRO A 63 15.58 -12.88 5.70
N LEU A 64 14.56 -13.61 6.15
CA LEU A 64 13.47 -13.00 6.91
C LEU A 64 13.97 -12.56 8.30
N PRO A 65 13.59 -11.36 8.75
CA PRO A 65 13.87 -10.96 10.12
C PRO A 65 13.10 -11.84 11.10
N PRO A 66 13.55 -11.96 12.36
CA PRO A 66 12.87 -12.75 13.37
C PRO A 66 11.44 -12.23 13.59
N MET A 67 10.53 -13.15 13.97
CA MET A 67 9.10 -12.85 14.13
C MET A 67 8.76 -11.56 14.92
N PRO A 68 9.47 -11.19 16.01
CA PRO A 68 9.20 -9.93 16.71
C PRO A 68 9.42 -8.69 15.85
N MET A 69 10.42 -8.68 14.96
CA MET A 69 10.69 -7.56 14.05
C MET A 69 9.62 -7.46 12.95
N LEU A 70 9.17 -8.60 12.44
CA LEU A 70 8.02 -8.65 11.53
C LEU A 70 6.76 -8.11 12.23
N ALA A 71 6.52 -8.50 13.48
CA ALA A 71 5.40 -7.99 14.26
C ALA A 71 5.50 -6.48 14.49
N LEU A 72 6.68 -5.93 14.79
CA LEU A 72 6.88 -4.49 14.93
C LEU A 72 6.60 -3.72 13.63
N THR A 73 6.88 -4.34 12.48
CA THR A 73 6.62 -3.75 11.16
C THR A 73 5.13 -3.79 10.82
N ALA A 74 4.42 -4.89 11.11
CA ALA A 74 3.05 -5.10 10.64
C ALA A 74 1.97 -4.69 11.65
N LEU A 75 2.19 -4.94 12.94
CA LEU A 75 1.16 -4.82 13.97
C LEU A 75 0.67 -3.38 14.17
N PRO A 76 1.52 -2.34 14.22
CA PRO A 76 1.02 -0.98 14.43
C PRO A 76 0.10 -0.52 13.29
N ALA A 77 0.49 -0.74 12.03
CA ALA A 77 -0.35 -0.45 10.87
C ALA A 77 -1.66 -1.25 10.88
N ALA A 78 -1.63 -2.54 11.24
CA ALA A 78 -2.83 -3.38 11.34
C ALA A 78 -3.79 -2.89 12.43
N LEU A 79 -3.27 -2.53 13.61
CA LEU A 79 -4.07 -1.99 14.71
C LEU A 79 -4.70 -0.66 14.33
N MET A 80 -3.94 0.25 13.71
CA MET A 80 -4.44 1.54 13.23
C MET A 80 -5.50 1.36 12.14
N GLY A 81 -5.28 0.42 11.21
CA GLY A 81 -6.25 0.06 10.18
C GLY A 81 -7.56 -0.42 10.79
N LEU A 82 -7.52 -1.38 11.72
CA LEU A 82 -8.72 -1.90 12.40
C LEU A 82 -9.43 -0.84 13.25
N ALA A 83 -8.68 0.03 13.92
CA ALA A 83 -9.26 1.07 14.78
C ALA A 83 -9.90 2.22 13.97
N LEU A 84 -9.36 2.54 12.80
CA LEU A 84 -9.73 3.73 12.01
C LEU A 84 -10.39 3.42 10.66
N GLU A 85 -10.66 2.16 10.33
CA GLU A 85 -11.23 1.72 9.06
C GLU A 85 -12.44 2.57 8.62
N GLY A 86 -13.46 2.68 9.48
CA GLY A 86 -14.68 3.44 9.18
C GLY A 86 -14.42 4.95 8.94
N PRO A 87 -13.73 5.66 9.84
CA PRO A 87 -13.31 7.04 9.60
C PRO A 87 -12.52 7.24 8.29
N ILE A 88 -11.58 6.35 7.99
CA ILE A 88 -10.76 6.38 6.78
C ILE A 88 -11.64 6.26 5.54
N GLU A 89 -12.54 5.28 5.49
CA GLU A 89 -13.44 5.08 4.35
C GLU A 89 -14.33 6.30 4.10
N ARG A 90 -14.86 6.92 5.17
CA ARG A 90 -15.76 8.07 5.05
C ARG A 90 -15.07 9.36 4.65
N GLN A 91 -13.85 9.62 5.15
CA GLN A 91 -13.18 10.92 4.98
C GLN A 91 -12.11 10.90 3.88
N LEU A 92 -11.47 9.75 3.66
CA LEU A 92 -10.29 9.61 2.80
C LEU A 92 -10.57 8.81 1.52
N GLY A 93 -11.76 8.22 1.34
CA GLY A 93 -12.11 7.47 0.13
C GLY A 93 -12.38 8.30 -1.13
N GLY A 94 -12.33 9.64 -1.03
CA GLY A 94 -12.64 10.55 -2.14
C GLY A 94 -11.46 10.79 -3.10
N PRO A 95 -11.71 11.15 -4.37
CA PRO A 95 -10.65 11.41 -5.35
C PRO A 95 -9.64 12.50 -4.94
N ARG A 96 -10.11 13.53 -4.21
CA ARG A 96 -9.24 14.61 -3.71
C ARG A 96 -8.30 14.12 -2.63
N SER A 97 -8.80 13.34 -1.68
CA SER A 97 -8.01 12.76 -0.59
C SER A 97 -6.93 11.83 -1.14
N VAL A 98 -7.29 10.99 -2.12
CA VAL A 98 -6.35 10.12 -2.84
C VAL A 98 -5.25 10.92 -3.54
N ALA A 99 -5.62 11.97 -4.29
CA ALA A 99 -4.65 12.83 -4.98
C ALA A 99 -3.70 13.54 -4.00
N LEU A 100 -4.21 14.08 -2.89
CA LEU A 100 -3.40 14.71 -1.86
C LEU A 100 -2.46 13.71 -1.18
N ALA A 101 -2.95 12.50 -0.88
CA ALA A 101 -2.14 11.44 -0.30
C ALA A 101 -0.99 11.03 -1.24
N GLN A 102 -1.20 10.99 -2.55
CA GLN A 102 -0.13 10.70 -3.52
C GLN A 102 0.91 11.80 -3.62
N VAL A 103 0.49 13.08 -3.59
CA VAL A 103 1.43 14.20 -3.53
C VAL A 103 2.24 14.14 -2.23
N ALA A 104 1.60 13.88 -1.10
CA ALA A 104 2.26 13.74 0.19
C ALA A 104 3.24 12.56 0.21
N ALA A 105 2.84 11.39 -0.29
CA ALA A 105 3.70 10.21 -0.39
C ALA A 105 4.91 10.47 -1.30
N GLY A 106 4.71 11.10 -2.46
CA GLY A 106 5.81 11.48 -3.35
C GLY A 106 6.78 12.48 -2.71
N ALA A 107 6.26 13.47 -1.98
CA ALA A 107 7.08 14.41 -1.22
C ALA A 107 7.87 13.70 -0.09
N ALA A 108 7.25 12.75 0.61
CA ALA A 108 7.89 11.95 1.64
C ALA A 108 9.03 11.09 1.08
N LEU A 109 8.81 10.42 -0.06
CA LEU A 109 9.87 9.68 -0.76
C LEU A 109 11.01 10.61 -1.20
N MET A 110 10.70 11.77 -1.78
CA MET A 110 11.70 12.77 -2.16
C MET A 110 12.49 13.31 -0.96
N ALA A 111 11.88 13.37 0.23
CA ALA A 111 12.57 13.73 1.46
C ALA A 111 13.45 12.59 1.97
N ALA A 112 12.95 11.35 1.94
CA ALA A 112 13.68 10.15 2.33
C ALA A 112 14.95 9.96 1.49
N ASP A 113 14.88 10.18 0.18
CA ASP A 113 16.04 10.09 -0.73
C ASP A 113 17.18 11.08 -0.38
N ARG A 114 16.87 12.18 0.32
CA ARG A 114 17.88 13.15 0.76
C ARG A 114 18.56 12.76 2.06
N VAL A 115 17.93 11.88 2.85
CA VAL A 115 18.49 11.37 4.10
C VAL A 115 19.28 10.12 3.74
N GLY A 116 20.59 10.26 3.53
CA GLY A 116 21.46 9.11 3.27
C GLY A 116 21.30 8.05 4.36
N GLY A 117 20.95 6.83 3.97
CA GLY A 117 20.76 5.70 4.89
C GLY A 117 22.05 4.92 5.12
N ASP A 118 22.23 4.45 6.34
CA ASP A 118 23.21 3.39 6.62
C ASP A 118 22.72 2.08 5.97
N ARG A 119 23.63 1.29 5.41
CA ARG A 119 23.33 0.01 4.76
C ARG A 119 23.47 -1.18 5.71
N GLY A 120 23.61 -0.91 7.01
CA GLY A 120 23.63 -1.92 8.06
C GLY A 120 22.32 -2.70 8.17
N ALA A 121 22.35 -3.82 8.89
CA ALA A 121 21.14 -4.57 9.18
C ALA A 121 20.20 -3.73 10.05
N PRO A 122 18.90 -3.63 9.71
CA PRO A 122 17.94 -2.83 10.46
C PRO A 122 17.77 -3.36 11.89
N GLY A 123 17.76 -2.44 12.85
CA GLY A 123 17.52 -2.73 14.26
C GLY A 123 16.04 -2.68 14.63
N VAL A 124 15.75 -2.91 15.92
CA VAL A 124 14.39 -2.88 16.47
C VAL A 124 13.70 -1.52 16.24
N ALA A 125 14.45 -0.43 16.37
CA ALA A 125 13.94 0.93 16.16
C ALA A 125 13.50 1.16 14.71
N ASP A 126 14.25 0.61 13.74
CA ASP A 126 13.93 0.75 12.32
C ASP A 126 12.64 0.02 11.96
N HIS A 127 12.44 -1.20 12.47
CA HIS A 127 11.19 -1.95 12.25
C HIS A 127 9.98 -1.26 12.86
N LEU A 128 10.11 -0.68 14.06
CA LEU A 128 9.03 0.10 14.66
C LEU A 128 8.76 1.40 13.89
N ALA A 129 9.81 2.09 13.44
CA ALA A 129 9.69 3.31 12.66
C ALA A 129 8.95 3.04 11.35
N VAL A 130 9.30 1.96 10.63
CA VAL A 130 8.58 1.52 9.42
C VAL A 130 7.13 1.15 9.73
N GLY A 131 6.86 0.48 10.85
CA GLY A 131 5.50 0.08 11.21
C GLY A 131 4.55 1.24 11.57
N VAL A 132 5.10 2.38 12.00
CA VAL A 132 4.33 3.57 12.43
C VAL A 132 4.25 4.65 11.34
N ALA A 133 5.19 4.66 10.39
CA ALA A 133 5.22 5.60 9.26
C ALA A 133 4.04 5.40 8.30
#